data_AF-A0A106DR16-F1
#
_entry.id   AF-A0A106DR16-F1
#
_cell.length_a   1.000
_cell.length_b   1.000
_cell.length_c   1.000
_cell.angle_alpha   90.00
_cell.angle_beta   90.00
_cell.angle_gamma   90.00
#
_symmetry.space_group_name_H-M   'P 1'
#
loop_
_entity.id
_entity.type
_entity.pdbx_description
1 polymer ?
#
loop_
_entity_poly.entity_id
_entity_poly.type
_entity_poly.pdbx_seq_one_letter_code
_entity_poly.pdbx_strand_id
1 'polypeptide(L)'
;MPAVCQRWRDGRASYRDIDDPEPFDRRRYTVDVIDERTARTFIHEHHYSKSYPAALFRIGLFGTGAELEGVAVFSVPMNQRVITAYTGVPADQGAELGRFALLDRAPRNSETYFLGQAFKVLRRERPTWKSIVSYSDPVARHDAQGRVILPGHIGTIYQAHNGRYVGRSSARTLRLGPDGSILSPRSLSKIRLGESGWEAAQRRIESLGAPKRHFGEDGPTWLARVFACGMFRTIKHPGSHCYVWALGSSAARRNIETKFVQRMPYPKQPDLITR
;
A
#
# COMPACT_ATOMS: atom_id res chain seq x y z
N MET A 1 -4.88 -8.72 -24.17
CA MET A 1 -5.24 -7.45 -23.49
C MET A 1 -3.95 -6.72 -23.18
N PRO A 2 -3.60 -5.67 -23.93
CA PRO A 2 -2.35 -4.95 -23.70
C PRO A 2 -2.42 -4.16 -22.38
N ALA A 3 -1.26 -4.00 -21.72
CA ALA A 3 -1.16 -3.48 -20.36
C ALA A 3 -1.46 -1.98 -20.30
N VAL A 4 -2.65 -1.65 -19.78
CA VAL A 4 -3.11 -0.27 -19.52
C VAL A 4 -2.41 0.27 -18.26
N CYS A 5 -1.83 1.47 -18.35
CA CYS A 5 -1.21 2.17 -17.21
C CYS A 5 -2.32 2.94 -16.48
N GLN A 6 -2.78 2.37 -15.36
CA GLN A 6 -3.87 2.93 -14.57
C GLN A 6 -3.36 4.04 -13.65
N ARG A 7 -3.91 5.25 -13.79
CA ARG A 7 -3.56 6.47 -13.03
C ARG A 7 -4.70 6.91 -12.10
N TRP A 8 -4.38 7.69 -11.06
CA TRP A 8 -5.29 8.01 -9.96
C TRP A 8 -5.21 9.46 -9.48
N ARG A 9 -6.32 10.19 -9.66
CA ARG A 9 -6.59 11.49 -9.02
C ARG A 9 -8.02 11.58 -8.53
N ASP A 10 -8.21 12.05 -7.30
CA ASP A 10 -9.51 12.49 -6.75
C ASP A 10 -10.69 11.49 -6.95
N GLY A 11 -10.41 10.18 -6.85
CA GLY A 11 -11.42 9.13 -7.03
C GLY A 11 -11.78 8.82 -8.49
N ARG A 12 -10.97 9.27 -9.45
CA ARG A 12 -11.12 8.99 -10.88
C ARG A 12 -9.93 8.17 -11.39
N ALA A 13 -10.23 7.03 -11.99
CA ALA A 13 -9.26 6.27 -12.77
C ALA A 13 -9.11 6.96 -14.14
N SER A 14 -7.89 7.35 -14.50
CA SER A 14 -7.56 7.62 -15.90
C SER A 14 -6.70 6.50 -16.44
N TYR A 15 -6.96 6.11 -17.68
CA TYR A 15 -6.14 5.18 -18.43
C TYR A 15 -5.46 6.01 -19.51
N ARG A 16 -4.13 6.00 -19.56
CA ARG A 16 -3.44 6.52 -20.75
C ARG A 16 -3.44 5.42 -21.80
N ASP A 17 -3.94 5.75 -22.98
CA ASP A 17 -3.93 4.88 -24.15
C ASP A 17 -2.48 4.51 -24.52
N ILE A 18 -2.35 3.34 -25.17
CA ILE A 18 -1.07 2.83 -25.70
C ILE A 18 -0.41 3.81 -26.68
N ASP A 19 -1.22 4.65 -27.30
CA ASP A 19 -0.83 5.57 -28.35
C ASP A 19 -0.34 6.93 -27.82
N ASP A 20 -0.19 7.09 -26.50
CA ASP A 20 0.43 8.28 -25.92
C ASP A 20 1.93 8.33 -26.29
N PRO A 21 2.34 9.26 -27.16
CA PRO A 21 3.60 9.14 -27.90
C PRO A 21 4.82 9.58 -27.12
N GLU A 22 4.70 10.13 -25.90
CA GLU A 22 5.85 10.67 -25.18
C GLU A 22 6.56 9.60 -24.33
N PRO A 23 7.75 9.11 -24.75
CA PRO A 23 8.48 8.11 -23.99
C PRO A 23 8.99 8.69 -22.67
N PHE A 24 8.98 7.87 -21.62
CA PHE A 24 9.56 8.24 -20.32
C PHE A 24 11.07 8.49 -20.45
N ASP A 25 11.49 9.75 -20.47
CA ASP A 25 12.90 10.14 -20.45
C ASP A 25 13.45 10.08 -19.03
N ARG A 26 14.15 8.98 -18.75
CA ARG A 26 14.80 8.70 -17.45
C ARG A 26 15.73 9.82 -16.98
N ARG A 27 16.33 10.59 -17.91
CA ARG A 27 17.28 11.66 -17.57
C ARG A 27 16.61 12.86 -16.90
N ARG A 28 15.28 12.98 -17.04
CA ARG A 28 14.48 14.03 -16.39
C ARG A 28 14.09 13.68 -14.95
N TYR A 29 14.45 12.49 -14.47
CA TYR A 29 14.03 11.98 -13.17
C TYR A 29 15.21 11.50 -12.33
N THR A 30 15.28 12.03 -11.12
CA THR A 30 16.23 11.59 -10.09
C THR A 30 15.49 10.93 -8.94
N VAL A 31 16.21 10.12 -8.17
CA VAL A 31 15.64 9.36 -7.06
C VAL A 31 16.57 9.50 -5.88
N ASP A 32 16.03 9.95 -4.74
CA ASP A 32 16.82 10.19 -3.55
C ASP A 32 16.06 9.89 -2.26
N VAL A 33 16.79 9.75 -1.15
CA VAL A 33 16.24 9.57 0.18
C VAL A 33 15.56 10.86 0.63
N ILE A 34 14.41 10.73 1.27
CA ILE A 34 13.63 11.88 1.79
C ILE A 34 13.33 11.72 3.27
N ASP A 35 13.08 12.85 3.93
CA ASP A 35 12.69 12.88 5.33
C ASP A 35 11.24 12.39 5.56
N GLU A 36 10.90 12.13 6.81
CA GLU A 36 9.57 11.63 7.17
C GLU A 36 8.45 12.63 6.91
N ARG A 37 8.66 13.91 7.21
CA ARG A 37 7.62 14.93 7.08
C ARG A 37 7.21 15.07 5.62
N THR A 38 8.19 15.12 4.71
CA THR A 38 7.96 15.19 3.26
C THR A 38 7.20 13.95 2.78
N ALA A 39 7.69 12.75 3.09
CA ALA A 39 7.02 11.51 2.69
C ALA A 39 5.60 11.39 3.25
N ARG A 40 5.41 11.77 4.52
CA ARG A 40 4.12 11.71 5.21
C ARG A 40 3.10 12.61 4.57
N THR A 41 3.48 13.86 4.30
CA THR A 41 2.61 14.85 3.64
C THR A 41 2.14 14.31 2.28
N PHE A 42 3.09 13.91 1.43
CA PHE A 42 2.79 13.38 0.10
C PHE A 42 1.88 12.13 0.15
N ILE A 43 2.15 11.17 1.04
CA ILE A 43 1.34 9.95 1.15
C ILE A 43 -0.08 10.24 1.64
N HIS A 44 -0.26 11.16 2.59
CA HIS A 44 -1.60 11.56 3.03
C HIS A 44 -2.38 12.25 1.91
N GLU A 45 -1.71 13.01 1.05
CA GLU A 45 -2.35 13.71 -0.06
C GLU A 45 -2.65 12.78 -1.25
N HIS A 46 -1.74 11.88 -1.61
CA HIS A 46 -1.82 11.18 -2.90
C HIS A 46 -2.09 9.68 -2.81
N HIS A 47 -1.83 9.02 -1.67
CA HIS A 47 -2.09 7.58 -1.56
C HIS A 47 -3.56 7.31 -1.20
N TYR A 48 -4.18 6.34 -1.87
CA TYR A 48 -5.61 6.00 -1.69
C TYR A 48 -5.99 5.65 -0.24
N SER A 49 -5.03 5.14 0.55
CA SER A 49 -5.27 4.73 1.94
C SER A 49 -5.22 5.88 2.94
N LYS A 50 -4.75 7.07 2.52
CA LYS A 50 -4.66 8.30 3.32
C LYS A 50 -4.02 8.11 4.70
N SER A 51 -3.14 7.12 4.84
CA SER A 51 -2.54 6.70 6.10
C SER A 51 -1.05 6.45 5.93
N TYR A 52 -0.28 6.77 6.96
CA TYR A 52 1.17 6.63 6.95
C TYR A 52 1.61 5.46 7.86
N PRO A 53 2.37 4.47 7.34
CA PRO A 53 2.79 3.31 8.13
C PRO A 53 3.98 3.64 9.05
N ALA A 54 4.39 2.67 9.88
CA ALA A 54 5.63 2.75 10.66
C ALA A 54 6.84 2.64 9.71
N ALA A 55 7.28 3.78 9.18
CA ALA A 55 8.30 3.87 8.16
C ALA A 55 9.71 3.55 8.69
N LEU A 56 10.43 2.71 7.94
CA LEU A 56 11.84 2.39 8.14
C LEU A 56 12.74 3.12 7.15
N PHE A 57 12.26 3.33 5.92
CA PHE A 57 13.02 4.00 4.86
C PHE A 57 12.08 4.65 3.84
N ARG A 58 12.49 5.78 3.26
CA ARG A 58 11.64 6.64 2.44
C ARG A 58 12.45 7.17 1.27
N ILE A 59 11.89 7.09 0.08
CA ILE A 59 12.57 7.49 -1.15
C ILE A 59 11.59 8.32 -1.97
N GLY A 60 12.08 9.43 -2.51
CA GLY A 60 11.36 10.31 -3.42
C GLY A 60 11.78 10.11 -4.88
N LEU A 61 10.84 10.26 -5.80
CA LEU A 61 11.07 10.49 -7.21
C LEU A 61 10.96 11.98 -7.47
N PHE A 62 11.99 12.59 -8.04
CA PHE A 62 12.00 14.01 -8.37
C PHE A 62 12.02 14.18 -9.88
N GLY A 63 11.13 15.01 -10.40
CA GLY A 63 11.02 15.32 -11.82
C GLY A 63 11.65 16.67 -12.16
N THR A 64 11.04 17.35 -13.14
CA THR A 64 11.53 18.64 -13.63
C THR A 64 11.50 19.68 -12.51
N GLY A 65 12.56 20.51 -12.40
CA GLY A 65 12.64 21.53 -11.34
C GLY A 65 12.85 20.97 -9.93
N ALA A 66 13.26 19.70 -9.79
CA ALA A 66 13.39 19.00 -8.51
C ALA A 66 12.07 18.89 -7.72
N GLU A 67 10.93 18.90 -8.42
CA GLU A 67 9.63 18.69 -7.79
C GLU A 67 9.45 17.23 -7.40
N LEU A 68 8.89 16.99 -6.21
CA LEU A 68 8.56 15.65 -5.75
C LEU A 68 7.35 15.11 -6.51
N GLU A 69 7.57 14.06 -7.30
CA GLU A 69 6.55 13.45 -8.14
C GLU A 69 6.16 12.03 -7.69
N GLY A 70 6.87 11.45 -6.74
CA GLY A 70 6.51 10.15 -6.20
C GLY A 70 7.21 9.82 -4.91
N VAL A 71 6.60 8.94 -4.12
CA VAL A 71 7.13 8.50 -2.83
C VAL A 71 6.96 7.00 -2.68
N ALA A 72 8.05 6.34 -2.28
CA ALA A 72 8.09 4.96 -1.83
C ALA A 72 8.43 4.93 -0.33
N VAL A 73 7.59 4.30 0.48
CA VAL A 73 7.81 4.08 1.91
C VAL A 73 7.97 2.59 2.17
N PHE A 74 9.14 2.23 2.68
CA PHE A 74 9.42 0.92 3.22
C PHE A 74 9.17 0.94 4.73
N SER A 75 8.37 0.01 5.23
CA SER A 75 7.85 0.02 6.59
C SER A 75 7.96 -1.35 7.28
N VAL A 76 7.79 -1.34 8.59
CA VAL A 76 7.52 -2.57 9.35
C VAL A 76 6.13 -3.06 8.94
N PRO A 77 5.98 -4.33 8.50
CA PRO A 77 4.65 -4.86 8.22
C PRO A 77 3.83 -4.99 9.49
N MET A 78 2.50 -4.96 9.35
CA MET A 78 1.58 -5.08 10.49
C MET A 78 1.84 -6.33 11.35
N ASN A 79 2.33 -7.41 10.74
CA ASN A 79 2.85 -8.58 11.43
C ASN A 79 4.22 -8.92 10.85
N GLN A 80 5.29 -8.74 11.64
CA GLN A 80 6.67 -8.95 11.17
C GLN A 80 6.96 -10.38 10.69
N ARG A 81 6.20 -11.38 11.18
CA ARG A 81 6.35 -12.78 10.78
C ARG A 81 6.10 -13.03 9.30
N VAL A 82 5.38 -12.13 8.60
CA VAL A 82 5.11 -12.28 7.16
C VAL A 82 6.38 -12.27 6.33
N ILE A 83 7.42 -11.55 6.76
CA ILE A 83 8.72 -11.52 6.07
C ILE A 83 9.28 -12.94 6.05
N THR A 84 9.46 -13.56 7.23
CA THR A 84 9.98 -14.92 7.34
C THR A 84 9.06 -15.94 6.70
N ALA A 85 7.74 -15.81 6.87
CA ALA A 85 6.78 -16.75 6.31
C ALA A 85 6.81 -16.79 4.78
N TYR A 86 6.94 -15.65 4.09
CA TYR A 86 6.94 -15.62 2.62
C TYR A 86 8.33 -15.77 2.00
N THR A 87 9.38 -15.40 2.74
CA THR A 87 10.72 -15.26 2.16
C THR A 87 11.78 -16.16 2.79
N GLY A 88 11.50 -16.80 3.93
CA GLY A 88 12.48 -17.56 4.70
C GLY A 88 13.64 -16.73 5.27
N VAL A 89 13.60 -15.39 5.11
CA VAL A 89 14.58 -14.44 5.64
C VAL A 89 14.16 -14.02 7.06
N PRO A 90 15.11 -13.77 7.98
CA PRO A 90 14.81 -13.19 9.30
C PRO A 90 13.98 -11.90 9.20
N ALA A 91 13.05 -11.71 10.14
CA ALA A 91 12.06 -10.64 10.09
C ALA A 91 12.66 -9.22 10.20
N ASP A 92 13.85 -9.09 10.78
CA ASP A 92 14.65 -7.85 10.90
C ASP A 92 15.50 -7.55 9.65
N GLN A 93 15.66 -8.54 8.76
CA GLN A 93 16.37 -8.43 7.48
C GLN A 93 15.42 -8.21 6.29
N GLY A 94 14.16 -7.86 6.54
CA GLY A 94 13.22 -7.51 5.48
C GLY A 94 12.36 -6.31 5.83
N ALA A 95 11.68 -5.79 4.81
CA ALA A 95 10.74 -4.69 4.97
C ALA A 95 9.53 -4.87 4.06
N GLU A 96 8.44 -4.16 4.36
CA GLU A 96 7.30 -4.05 3.47
C GLU A 96 7.43 -2.79 2.61
N LEU A 97 7.22 -2.86 1.29
CA LEU A 97 6.87 -1.67 0.51
C LEU A 97 5.41 -1.31 0.83
N GLY A 98 5.23 -0.59 1.94
CA GLY A 98 3.91 -0.32 2.50
C GLY A 98 3.17 0.82 1.79
N ARG A 99 3.88 1.80 1.23
CA ARG A 99 3.26 2.88 0.44
C ARG A 99 4.06 3.16 -0.80
N PHE A 100 3.36 3.31 -1.92
CA PHE A 100 3.94 3.68 -3.19
C PHE A 100 2.93 4.52 -3.96
N ALA A 101 3.25 5.78 -4.21
CA ALA A 101 2.37 6.72 -4.92
C ALA A 101 3.21 7.61 -5.82
N LEU A 102 2.70 7.89 -7.01
CA LEU A 102 3.23 8.88 -7.94
C LEU A 102 2.11 9.86 -8.32
N LEU A 103 2.48 11.07 -8.71
CA LEU A 103 1.58 12.03 -9.30
C LEU A 103 1.21 11.59 -10.71
N ASP A 104 -0.03 11.88 -11.12
CA ASP A 104 -0.54 11.54 -12.44
C ASP A 104 0.20 12.22 -13.59
N ARG A 105 0.99 13.27 -13.34
CA ARG A 105 1.83 13.91 -14.36
C ARG A 105 3.04 13.06 -14.75
N ALA A 106 3.47 12.14 -13.89
CA ALA A 106 4.59 11.25 -14.17
C ALA A 106 4.26 10.38 -15.42
N PRO A 107 5.12 10.32 -16.45
CA PRO A 107 4.84 9.61 -17.70
C PRO A 107 4.68 8.10 -17.52
N ARG A 108 4.22 7.40 -18.56
CA ARG A 108 4.03 5.94 -18.52
C ARG A 108 5.36 5.24 -18.19
N ASN A 109 5.33 4.20 -17.37
CA ASN A 109 6.49 3.45 -16.87
C ASN A 109 7.29 4.16 -15.75
N SER A 110 6.87 5.34 -15.29
CA SER A 110 7.49 6.03 -14.16
C SER A 110 7.48 5.15 -12.90
N GLU A 111 6.40 4.42 -12.66
CA GLU A 111 6.24 3.55 -11.50
C GLU A 111 7.29 2.45 -11.48
N THR A 112 7.43 1.71 -12.59
CA THR A 112 8.41 0.61 -12.67
C THR A 112 9.84 1.13 -12.69
N TYR A 113 10.10 2.28 -13.33
CA TYR A 113 11.41 2.94 -13.26
C TYR A 113 11.75 3.34 -11.82
N PHE A 114 10.84 4.06 -11.16
CA PHE A 114 11.04 4.55 -9.81
C PHE A 114 11.23 3.39 -8.83
N LEU A 115 10.40 2.35 -8.92
CA LEU A 115 10.54 1.15 -8.10
C LEU A 115 11.92 0.50 -8.29
N GLY A 116 12.41 0.41 -9.54
CA GLY A 116 13.74 -0.11 -9.83
C GLY A 116 14.88 0.74 -9.25
N GLN A 117 14.78 2.07 -9.32
CA GLN A 117 15.76 2.97 -8.70
C GLN A 117 15.69 2.94 -7.17
N ALA A 118 14.49 2.91 -6.59
CA ALA A 118 14.29 2.75 -5.16
C ALA A 118 14.99 1.48 -4.63
N PHE A 119 14.90 0.37 -5.37
CA PHE A 119 15.61 -0.87 -5.01
C PHE A 119 17.14 -0.73 -5.14
N LYS A 120 17.67 0.10 -6.04
CA LYS A 120 19.12 0.38 -6.10
C LYS A 120 19.56 1.19 -4.88
N VAL A 121 18.80 2.23 -4.52
CA VAL A 121 19.04 3.00 -3.30
C VAL A 121 19.00 2.09 -2.07
N LEU A 122 18.00 1.20 -1.96
CA LEU A 122 17.93 0.25 -0.84
C LEU A 122 19.16 -0.67 -0.73
N ARG A 123 19.69 -1.18 -1.86
CA ARG A 123 20.90 -2.03 -1.83
C ARG A 123 22.12 -1.27 -1.30
N ARG A 124 22.18 0.05 -1.53
CA ARG A 124 23.26 0.92 -1.06
C ARG A 124 23.07 1.32 0.40
N GLU A 125 21.88 1.80 0.75
CA GLU A 125 21.59 2.42 2.06
C GLU A 125 21.14 1.42 3.13
N ARG A 126 20.61 0.26 2.72
CA ARG A 126 20.11 -0.80 3.61
C ARG A 126 20.74 -2.16 3.25
N PRO A 127 22.08 -2.31 3.30
CA PRO A 127 22.77 -3.53 2.86
C PRO A 127 22.41 -4.77 3.68
N THR A 128 21.90 -4.59 4.91
CA THR A 128 21.42 -5.69 5.77
C THR A 128 20.06 -6.23 5.34
N TRP A 129 19.26 -5.48 4.58
CA TRP A 129 17.98 -5.96 4.08
C TRP A 129 18.17 -6.93 2.91
N LYS A 130 17.49 -8.07 2.99
CA LYS A 130 17.59 -9.19 2.06
C LYS A 130 16.28 -9.49 1.35
N SER A 131 15.14 -9.06 1.89
CA SER A 131 13.86 -9.24 1.20
C SER A 131 12.91 -8.05 1.36
N ILE A 132 12.08 -7.85 0.35
CA ILE A 132 10.96 -6.91 0.37
C ILE A 132 9.68 -7.69 0.13
N VAL A 133 8.64 -7.38 0.90
CA VAL A 133 7.27 -7.86 0.69
C VAL A 133 6.41 -6.68 0.26
N SER A 134 5.44 -6.88 -0.62
CA SER A 134 4.43 -5.87 -0.94
C SER A 134 3.08 -6.51 -1.18
N TYR A 135 2.04 -5.74 -0.94
CA TYR A 135 0.66 -6.17 -1.13
C TYR A 135 -0.04 -5.33 -2.20
N SER A 136 -0.90 -6.01 -2.96
CA SER A 136 -1.75 -5.42 -3.96
C SER A 136 -3.19 -5.76 -3.63
N ASP A 137 -4.03 -4.74 -3.44
CA ASP A 137 -5.42 -4.90 -3.03
C ASP A 137 -6.31 -5.13 -4.27
N PRO A 138 -6.85 -6.35 -4.47
CA PRO A 138 -7.63 -6.66 -5.65
C PRO A 138 -9.07 -6.15 -5.59
N VAL A 139 -9.52 -5.65 -4.43
CA VAL A 139 -10.93 -5.36 -4.15
C VAL A 139 -11.23 -3.90 -4.46
N ALA A 140 -12.16 -3.67 -5.40
CA ALA A 140 -12.68 -2.34 -5.66
C ALA A 140 -13.34 -1.75 -4.40
N ARG A 141 -13.13 -0.48 -4.10
CA ARG A 141 -13.79 0.25 -3.01
C ARG A 141 -14.47 1.47 -3.54
N HIS A 142 -15.67 1.69 -3.03
CA HIS A 142 -16.49 2.84 -3.33
C HIS A 142 -16.90 3.51 -2.03
N ASP A 143 -17.09 4.82 -2.06
CA ASP A 143 -17.71 5.54 -0.95
C ASP A 143 -19.23 5.33 -0.91
N ALA A 144 -19.92 5.97 0.03
CA ALA A 144 -21.37 5.85 0.19
C ALA A 144 -22.15 6.41 -1.00
N GLN A 145 -21.57 7.32 -1.78
CA GLN A 145 -22.14 7.91 -2.99
C GLN A 145 -21.81 7.10 -4.26
N GLY A 146 -21.10 5.97 -4.12
CA GLY A 146 -20.71 5.11 -5.23
C GLY A 146 -19.47 5.57 -6.00
N ARG A 147 -18.80 6.65 -5.57
CA ARG A 147 -17.55 7.12 -6.20
C ARG A 147 -16.44 6.12 -5.91
N VAL A 148 -15.62 5.83 -6.93
CA VAL A 148 -14.54 4.86 -6.82
C VAL A 148 -13.38 5.44 -5.99
N ILE A 149 -13.04 4.78 -4.89
CA ILE A 149 -11.89 5.11 -4.03
C ILE A 149 -10.68 4.26 -4.37
N LEU A 150 -10.92 2.99 -4.69
CA LEU A 150 -9.93 2.05 -5.20
C LEU A 150 -10.62 1.22 -6.28
N PRO A 151 -10.01 0.96 -7.44
CA PRO A 151 -10.64 0.13 -8.47
C PRO A 151 -10.39 -1.37 -8.22
N GLY A 152 -9.48 -1.69 -7.29
CA GLY A 152 -8.80 -2.97 -7.23
C GLY A 152 -7.65 -3.02 -8.22
N HIS A 153 -6.50 -3.54 -7.79
CA HIS A 153 -5.35 -3.77 -8.66
C HIS A 153 -4.67 -5.10 -8.36
N ILE A 154 -4.10 -5.68 -9.40
CA ILE A 154 -3.41 -6.97 -9.35
C ILE A 154 -1.90 -6.83 -9.16
N GLY A 155 -1.37 -5.61 -9.06
CA GLY A 155 0.05 -5.39 -8.82
C GLY A 155 0.87 -5.47 -10.09
N THR A 156 0.34 -4.96 -11.20
CA THR A 156 1.01 -4.94 -12.52
C THR A 156 2.43 -4.38 -12.42
N ILE A 157 2.64 -3.30 -11.67
CA ILE A 157 3.97 -2.71 -11.46
C ILE A 157 4.92 -3.66 -10.72
N TYR A 158 4.40 -4.50 -9.81
CA TYR A 158 5.18 -5.48 -9.07
C TYR A 158 5.56 -6.66 -9.96
N GLN A 159 4.63 -7.13 -10.79
CA GLN A 159 4.89 -8.16 -11.80
C GLN A 159 5.94 -7.69 -12.82
N ALA A 160 5.81 -6.45 -13.32
CA ALA A 160 6.77 -5.84 -14.25
C ALA A 160 8.16 -5.64 -13.62
N HIS A 161 8.23 -5.46 -12.29
CA HIS A 161 9.49 -5.40 -11.55
C HIS A 161 9.92 -6.78 -11.00
N ASN A 162 9.53 -7.88 -11.64
CA ASN A 162 9.94 -9.25 -11.28
C ASN A 162 9.59 -9.68 -9.85
N GLY A 163 8.53 -9.12 -9.26
CA GLY A 163 8.04 -9.55 -7.95
C GLY A 163 7.47 -10.96 -8.04
N ARG A 164 8.02 -11.89 -7.25
CA ARG A 164 7.49 -13.26 -7.18
C ARG A 164 6.15 -13.21 -6.46
N TYR A 165 5.10 -13.63 -7.16
CA TYR A 165 3.77 -13.77 -6.56
C TYR A 165 3.70 -15.05 -5.75
N VAL A 166 3.28 -14.92 -4.49
CA VAL A 166 3.27 -16.00 -3.48
C VAL A 166 1.88 -16.23 -2.88
N GLY A 167 0.83 -15.85 -3.62
CA GLY A 167 -0.55 -16.02 -3.19
C GLY A 167 -1.13 -14.79 -2.49
N ARG A 168 -2.06 -15.01 -1.56
CA ARG A 168 -2.79 -13.93 -0.87
C ARG A 168 -2.50 -13.90 0.62
N SER A 169 -2.65 -12.73 1.22
CA SER A 169 -2.80 -12.61 2.67
C SER A 169 -4.11 -13.27 3.12
N SER A 170 -4.26 -13.57 4.42
CA SER A 170 -5.51 -14.14 4.95
C SER A 170 -6.74 -13.26 4.66
N ALA A 171 -7.83 -13.92 4.26
CA ALA A 171 -9.14 -13.32 4.13
C ALA A 171 -9.61 -12.73 5.46
N ARG A 172 -10.40 -11.66 5.40
CA ARG A 172 -10.84 -10.92 6.60
C ARG A 172 -12.11 -10.12 6.33
N THR A 173 -12.85 -9.86 7.38
CA THR A 173 -13.98 -8.93 7.35
C THR A 173 -13.50 -7.53 7.74
N LEU A 174 -13.77 -6.54 6.90
CA LEU A 174 -13.38 -5.14 7.12
C LEU A 174 -14.61 -4.26 7.31
N ARG A 175 -14.40 -3.11 7.96
CA ARG A 175 -15.39 -2.04 8.10
C ARG A 175 -14.97 -0.86 7.22
N LEU A 176 -15.87 -0.40 6.37
CA LEU A 176 -15.68 0.74 5.50
C LEU A 176 -16.44 1.94 6.06
N GLY A 177 -15.76 3.08 6.11
CA GLY A 177 -16.39 4.36 6.38
C GLY A 177 -17.26 4.84 5.22
N PRO A 178 -18.07 5.89 5.45
CA PRO A 178 -18.88 6.50 4.39
C PRO A 178 -18.02 7.11 3.28
N ASP A 179 -16.77 7.48 3.55
CA ASP A 179 -15.79 7.95 2.56
C ASP A 179 -15.09 6.81 1.79
N GLY A 180 -15.50 5.55 2.03
CA GLY A 180 -14.89 4.35 1.41
C GLY A 180 -13.52 3.97 1.98
N SER A 181 -13.03 4.66 3.02
CA SER A 181 -11.80 4.29 3.71
C SER A 181 -11.99 3.07 4.63
N ILE A 182 -10.93 2.28 4.80
CA ILE A 182 -10.95 1.11 5.69
C ILE A 182 -10.67 1.56 7.12
N LEU A 183 -11.55 1.18 8.05
CA LEU A 183 -11.27 1.21 9.47
C LEU A 183 -10.32 0.05 9.78
N SER A 184 -9.03 0.39 9.89
CA SER A 184 -7.94 -0.56 10.14
C SER A 184 -8.27 -1.47 11.35
N PRO A 185 -8.16 -2.81 11.23
CA PRO A 185 -8.35 -3.73 12.35
C PRO A 185 -7.46 -3.39 13.56
N ARG A 186 -6.25 -2.89 13.29
CA ARG A 186 -5.31 -2.46 14.35
C ARG A 186 -5.83 -1.24 15.10
N SER A 187 -6.42 -0.27 14.38
CA SER A 187 -7.00 0.95 14.99
C SER A 187 -8.20 0.59 15.85
N LEU A 188 -9.06 -0.32 15.37
CA LEU A 188 -10.17 -0.85 16.16
C LEU A 188 -9.69 -1.61 17.40
N SER A 189 -8.61 -2.38 17.29
CA SER A 189 -7.99 -3.08 18.42
C SER A 189 -7.50 -2.09 19.49
N LYS A 190 -6.85 -0.98 19.10
CA LYS A 190 -6.40 0.05 20.06
C LYS A 190 -7.55 0.59 20.88
N ILE A 191 -8.67 0.90 20.22
CA ILE A 191 -9.86 1.43 20.88
C ILE A 191 -10.46 0.41 21.85
N ARG A 192 -10.60 -0.86 21.43
CA ARG A 192 -11.14 -1.92 22.29
C ARG A 192 -10.29 -2.13 23.55
N LEU A 193 -8.98 -2.10 23.40
CA LEU A 193 -8.03 -2.45 24.46
C LEU A 193 -7.47 -1.22 25.20
N GLY A 194 -7.88 0.00 24.84
CA GLY A 194 -7.36 1.23 25.43
C GLY A 194 -5.86 1.46 25.21
N GLU A 195 -5.29 0.91 24.14
CA GLU A 195 -3.84 0.98 23.88
C GLU A 195 -3.41 2.37 23.38
N SER A 196 -2.13 2.70 23.58
CA SER A 196 -1.54 3.97 23.11
C SER A 196 -1.91 4.33 21.65
N GLY A 197 -2.41 5.55 21.48
CA GLY A 197 -2.90 6.08 20.21
C GLY A 197 -4.35 5.72 19.88
N TRP A 198 -5.12 5.17 20.81
CA TRP A 198 -6.55 4.94 20.63
C TRP A 198 -7.34 6.24 20.42
N GLU A 199 -6.95 7.37 21.04
CA GLU A 199 -7.68 8.65 20.89
C GLU A 199 -7.60 9.18 19.46
N ALA A 200 -6.44 9.04 18.81
CA ALA A 200 -6.29 9.41 17.40
C ALA A 200 -7.16 8.54 16.49
N ALA A 201 -7.24 7.24 16.79
CA ALA A 201 -8.11 6.31 16.06
C ALA A 201 -9.60 6.64 16.27
N GLN A 202 -10.00 6.99 17.50
CA GLN A 202 -11.36 7.43 17.82
C GLN A 202 -11.70 8.74 17.09
N ARG A 203 -10.87 9.78 17.20
CA ARG A 203 -11.08 11.06 16.49
C ARG A 203 -11.24 10.87 14.98
N ARG A 204 -10.48 9.94 14.39
CA ARG A 204 -10.64 9.62 12.96
C ARG A 204 -12.01 9.01 12.67
N ILE A 205 -12.50 8.09 13.50
CA ILE A 205 -13.83 7.49 13.32
C ILE A 205 -14.94 8.53 13.55
N GLU A 206 -14.80 9.41 14.54
CA GLU A 206 -15.72 10.53 14.78
C GLU A 206 -15.73 11.52 13.60
N SER A 207 -14.57 11.80 12.99
CA SER A 207 -14.49 12.66 11.79
C SER A 207 -15.24 12.10 10.57
N LEU A 208 -15.57 10.80 10.59
CA LEU A 208 -16.41 10.14 9.58
C LEU A 208 -17.92 10.26 9.89
N GLY A 209 -18.29 10.99 10.95
CA GLY A 209 -19.67 11.16 11.39
C GLY A 209 -20.16 10.11 12.40
N ALA A 210 -19.26 9.30 12.96
CA ALA A 210 -19.62 8.37 14.03
C ALA A 210 -20.11 9.10 15.29
N PRO A 211 -21.01 8.49 16.10
CA PRO A 211 -21.41 9.07 17.38
C PRO A 211 -20.20 9.25 18.30
N LYS A 212 -20.17 10.37 19.04
CA LYS A 212 -19.13 10.60 20.06
C LYS A 212 -19.27 9.59 21.19
N ARG A 213 -18.14 9.21 21.77
CA ARG A 213 -18.11 8.36 22.96
C ARG A 213 -18.72 9.07 24.16
N HIS A 214 -19.58 8.38 24.90
CA HIS A 214 -20.18 8.93 26.11
C HIS A 214 -19.16 8.96 27.26
N PHE A 215 -19.42 9.81 28.25
CA PHE A 215 -18.62 9.82 29.48
C PHE A 215 -18.71 8.43 30.17
N GLY A 216 -17.55 7.87 30.53
CA GLY A 216 -17.46 6.56 31.19
C GLY A 216 -17.73 5.34 30.30
N GLU A 217 -18.12 5.51 29.04
CA GLU A 217 -18.35 4.40 28.10
C GLU A 217 -17.03 3.73 27.75
N ASP A 218 -16.95 2.41 27.70
CA ASP A 218 -15.75 1.69 27.28
C ASP A 218 -15.62 1.63 25.74
N GLY A 219 -14.42 1.31 25.25
CA GLY A 219 -14.13 1.26 23.81
C GLY A 219 -14.98 0.23 23.05
N PRO A 220 -15.14 -1.00 23.56
CA PRO A 220 -16.00 -2.01 22.95
C PRO A 220 -17.47 -1.58 22.80
N THR A 221 -18.07 -1.02 23.86
CA THR A 221 -19.46 -0.53 23.86
C THR A 221 -19.63 0.60 22.86
N TRP A 222 -18.69 1.54 22.86
CA TRP A 222 -18.70 2.64 21.89
C TRP A 222 -18.64 2.12 20.44
N LEU A 223 -17.71 1.21 20.13
CA LEU A 223 -17.60 0.62 18.78
C LEU A 223 -18.85 -0.15 18.36
N ALA A 224 -19.51 -0.84 19.30
CA ALA A 224 -20.76 -1.54 19.01
C ALA A 224 -21.83 -0.55 18.51
N ARG A 225 -21.97 0.61 19.16
CA ARG A 225 -22.87 1.68 18.73
C ARG A 225 -22.45 2.34 17.41
N VAL A 226 -21.16 2.58 17.23
CA VAL A 226 -20.62 3.08 15.95
C VAL A 226 -21.02 2.15 14.80
N PHE A 227 -20.96 0.83 14.99
CA PHE A 227 -21.36 -0.09 13.92
C PHE A 227 -22.88 -0.27 13.81
N ALA A 228 -23.64 -0.04 14.88
CA ALA A 228 -25.09 -0.07 14.87
C ALA A 228 -25.74 1.15 14.16
N CYS A 229 -25.03 2.28 14.03
CA CYS A 229 -25.58 3.49 13.37
C CYS A 229 -25.79 3.35 11.85
N GLY A 230 -25.37 2.24 11.24
CA GLY A 230 -25.59 1.96 9.82
C GLY A 230 -24.62 2.67 8.85
N MET A 231 -23.82 3.64 9.30
CA MET A 231 -22.88 4.37 8.44
C MET A 231 -21.66 3.55 8.00
N PHE A 232 -21.32 2.49 8.74
CA PHE A 232 -20.11 1.70 8.53
C PHE A 232 -20.44 0.33 7.92
N ARG A 233 -20.19 0.20 6.61
CA ARG A 233 -20.49 -1.02 5.86
C ARG A 233 -19.49 -2.13 6.15
N THR A 234 -19.98 -3.36 6.16
CA THR A 234 -19.13 -4.56 6.27
C THR A 234 -18.77 -5.07 4.88
N ILE A 235 -17.50 -5.41 4.66
CA ILE A 235 -17.04 -6.07 3.43
C ILE A 235 -16.24 -7.33 3.77
N LYS A 236 -16.51 -8.42 3.03
CA LYS A 236 -15.67 -9.62 3.05
C LYS A 236 -14.51 -9.42 2.07
N HIS A 237 -13.29 -9.37 2.59
CA HIS A 237 -12.08 -9.17 1.80
C HIS A 237 -11.34 -10.51 1.64
N PRO A 238 -11.10 -11.00 0.42
CA PRO A 238 -10.48 -12.31 0.18
C PRO A 238 -8.97 -12.33 0.44
N GLY A 239 -8.38 -11.16 0.69
CA GLY A 239 -6.96 -10.99 1.00
C GLY A 239 -6.21 -10.34 -0.16
N SER A 240 -5.22 -9.51 0.17
CA SER A 240 -4.41 -8.81 -0.82
C SER A 240 -3.40 -9.78 -1.47
N HIS A 241 -3.14 -9.61 -2.76
CA HIS A 241 -2.09 -10.33 -3.47
C HIS A 241 -0.71 -9.97 -2.90
N CYS A 242 0.12 -10.97 -2.64
CA CYS A 242 1.43 -10.82 -2.02
C CYS A 242 2.54 -11.02 -3.05
N TYR A 243 3.50 -10.08 -3.07
CA TYR A 243 4.66 -10.08 -3.93
C TYR A 243 5.93 -9.98 -3.10
N VAL A 244 6.97 -10.74 -3.47
CA VAL A 244 8.25 -10.73 -2.78
C VAL A 244 9.42 -10.55 -3.72
N TRP A 245 10.47 -9.91 -3.22
CA TRP A 245 11.74 -9.71 -3.92
C TRP A 245 12.92 -10.01 -3.01
N ALA A 246 14.00 -10.51 -3.59
CA ALA A 246 15.29 -10.54 -2.93
C ALA A 246 16.07 -9.24 -3.19
N LEU A 247 16.77 -8.77 -2.17
CA LEU A 247 17.70 -7.65 -2.22
C LEU A 247 19.15 -8.12 -2.06
N GLY A 248 20.05 -7.44 -2.75
CA GLY A 248 21.49 -7.76 -2.78
C GLY A 248 22.05 -7.90 -4.18
N SER A 249 23.29 -8.40 -4.27
CA SER A 249 23.95 -8.73 -5.53
C SER A 249 23.19 -9.82 -6.30
N SER A 250 23.48 -10.00 -7.58
CA SER A 250 22.83 -11.05 -8.38
C SER A 250 23.02 -12.46 -7.80
N ALA A 251 24.20 -12.76 -7.24
CA ALA A 251 24.44 -14.04 -6.57
C ALA A 251 23.65 -14.18 -5.26
N ALA A 252 23.65 -13.12 -4.42
CA ALA A 252 22.90 -13.12 -3.17
C ALA A 252 21.39 -13.30 -3.40
N ARG A 253 20.84 -12.59 -4.40
CA ARG A 253 19.42 -12.69 -4.75
C ARG A 253 19.02 -14.11 -5.15
N ARG A 254 19.81 -14.78 -5.99
CA ARG A 254 19.56 -16.18 -6.37
C ARG A 254 19.52 -17.11 -5.17
N ASN A 255 20.42 -16.95 -4.21
CA ASN A 255 20.42 -17.74 -2.97
C ASN A 255 19.19 -17.44 -2.11
N ILE A 256 18.88 -16.16 -1.89
CA ILE A 256 17.72 -15.77 -1.07
C ILE A 256 16.41 -16.28 -1.69
N GLU A 257 16.27 -16.22 -3.01
CA GLU A 257 15.07 -16.65 -3.73
C GLU A 257 14.79 -18.16 -3.65
N THR A 258 15.75 -19.00 -3.25
CA THR A 258 15.50 -20.43 -2.99
C THR A 258 14.69 -20.64 -1.71
N LYS A 259 14.73 -19.66 -0.79
CA LYS A 259 14.03 -19.69 0.51
C LYS A 259 12.60 -19.15 0.43
N PHE A 260 12.23 -18.54 -0.70
CA PHE A 260 10.91 -17.97 -0.89
C PHE A 260 9.87 -19.07 -1.01
N VAL A 261 8.66 -18.77 -0.57
CA VAL A 261 7.49 -19.62 -0.83
C VAL A 261 7.34 -19.85 -2.34
N GLN A 262 6.78 -21.02 -2.67
CA GLN A 262 6.55 -21.44 -4.05
C GLN A 262 5.82 -20.34 -4.85
N ARG A 263 6.34 -20.08 -6.05
CA ARG A 263 5.73 -19.13 -6.98
C ARG A 263 4.37 -19.62 -7.42
N MET A 264 3.38 -18.73 -7.37
CA MET A 264 2.04 -18.97 -7.92
C MET A 264 1.86 -18.25 -9.26
N PRO A 265 0.90 -18.68 -10.10
CA PRO A 265 0.55 -17.97 -11.34
C PRO A 265 0.09 -16.54 -11.06
N TYR A 266 0.56 -15.58 -11.85
CA TYR A 266 0.20 -14.17 -11.65
C TYR A 266 -1.30 -13.94 -11.89
N PRO A 267 -1.98 -13.17 -11.01
CA PRO A 267 -3.35 -12.76 -11.24
C PRO A 267 -3.47 -11.93 -12.52
N LYS A 268 -4.58 -12.09 -13.25
CA LYS A 268 -4.83 -11.43 -14.54
C LYS A 268 -5.91 -10.36 -14.49
N GLN A 269 -6.77 -10.38 -13.49
CA GLN A 269 -7.86 -9.43 -13.32
C GLN A 269 -8.08 -9.14 -11.83
N PRO A 270 -8.49 -7.92 -11.45
CA PRO A 270 -8.96 -7.61 -10.09
C PRO A 270 -10.19 -8.42 -9.72
N ASP A 271 -10.49 -8.47 -8.42
CA ASP A 271 -11.66 -9.20 -7.93
C ASP A 271 -12.92 -8.35 -8.16
N LEU A 272 -13.91 -8.96 -8.80
CA LEU A 272 -15.27 -8.41 -8.81
C LEU A 272 -15.87 -8.63 -7.41
N ILE A 273 -16.28 -7.55 -6.75
CA ILE A 273 -17.11 -7.72 -5.55
C ILE A 273 -18.48 -8.20 -6.03
N THR A 274 -18.79 -9.46 -5.77
CA THR A 274 -20.18 -9.94 -5.77
C THR A 274 -20.91 -9.18 -4.66
N ARG A 275 -21.94 -8.41 -5.06
CA ARG A 275 -22.82 -7.69 -4.14
C ARG A 275 -23.51 -8.63 -3.16
#